data_AF-A0A920LJQ6-F1
#
_entry.id   AF-A0A920LJQ6-F1
#
_cell.length_a   1.000
_cell.length_b   1.000
_cell.length_c   1.000
_cell.angle_alpha   90.00
_cell.angle_beta   90.00
_cell.angle_gamma   90.00
#
_symmetry.space_group_name_H-M   'P 1'
#
loop_
_entity.id
_entity.type
_entity.pdbx_description
1 polymer ?
#
loop_
_entity_poly.entity_id
_entity_poly.type
_entity_poly.pdbx_seq_one_letter_code
_entity_poly.pdbx_strand_id
1 'polypeptide(L)'
;MTQQSQFGDAPPAISDQLAVSYYRDTGVRRGSDVIKGLALGADVIAVGRSTLYGLAAAGEAGATPALEILEEGIRRTMAVMGINYFRNKSGSH
;
A
#
# COMPACT_ATOMS: atom_id res chain seq x y z
N MET A 1 6.91 28.63 3.82
CA MET A 1 5.46 28.42 4.04
C MET A 1 5.06 27.14 3.30
N THR A 2 5.42 25.97 3.85
CA THR A 2 5.05 24.66 3.28
C THR A 2 4.99 23.64 4.43
N GLN A 3 3.92 23.73 5.22
CA GLN A 3 3.59 22.80 6.31
C GLN A 3 2.67 21.67 5.79
N GLN A 4 3.02 21.03 4.67
CA GLN A 4 2.11 20.06 4.00
C GLN A 4 2.48 18.57 4.14
N SER A 5 3.55 18.19 4.85
CA SER A 5 4.00 16.78 4.87
C SER A 5 3.73 15.99 6.15
N GLN A 6 2.99 16.51 7.15
CA GLN A 6 2.98 15.91 8.49
C GLN A 6 1.79 14.98 8.81
N PHE A 7 0.83 14.76 7.91
CA PHE A 7 -0.40 14.00 8.22
C PHE A 7 -0.58 12.71 7.40
N GLY A 8 0.50 11.95 7.19
CA GLY A 8 0.49 10.80 6.29
C GLY A 8 -0.24 9.54 6.78
N ASP A 9 -0.31 9.27 8.09
CA ASP A 9 -0.75 7.96 8.63
C ASP A 9 -2.02 8.05 9.50
N ALA A 10 -2.92 9.00 9.21
CA ALA A 10 -4.14 9.19 9.99
C ALA A 10 -5.23 8.14 9.63
N PRO A 11 -5.80 7.40 10.61
CA PRO A 11 -6.82 6.38 10.33
C PRO A 11 -8.09 6.95 9.65
N PRO A 12 -8.93 6.11 9.02
CA PRO A 12 -10.01 6.53 8.12
C PRO A 12 -10.97 7.58 8.70
N ALA A 13 -11.29 7.46 10.00
CA ALA A 13 -12.19 8.39 10.66
C ALA A 13 -11.65 9.83 10.66
N ILE A 14 -10.32 9.99 10.69
CA ILE A 14 -9.65 11.30 10.69
C ILE A 14 -9.46 11.76 9.25
N SER A 15 -9.07 10.86 8.33
CA SER A 15 -8.90 11.20 6.92
C SER A 15 -10.22 11.67 6.30
N ASP A 16 -11.33 11.00 6.61
CA ASP A 16 -12.67 11.33 6.11
C ASP A 16 -13.17 12.68 6.68
N GLN A 17 -12.85 13.01 7.94
CA GLN A 17 -13.23 14.29 8.55
C GLN A 17 -12.41 15.48 8.03
N LEU A 18 -11.17 15.25 7.62
CA LEU A 18 -10.24 16.29 7.20
C LEU A 18 -10.09 16.38 5.67
N ALA A 19 -10.78 15.53 4.91
CA ALA A 19 -10.64 15.42 3.46
C ALA A 19 -9.18 15.24 3.01
N VAL A 20 -8.40 14.43 3.75
CA VAL A 20 -6.99 14.13 3.44
C VAL A 20 -6.81 12.67 3.04
N SER A 21 -5.81 12.36 2.21
CA SER A 21 -5.52 10.97 1.82
C SER A 21 -4.80 10.20 2.93
N TYR A 22 -5.22 8.97 3.20
CA TYR A 22 -4.59 8.08 4.17
C TYR A 22 -3.53 7.19 3.49
N TYR A 23 -2.26 7.42 3.84
CA TYR A 23 -1.11 6.64 3.38
C TYR A 23 -0.61 5.72 4.49
N ARG A 24 -0.31 4.45 4.17
CA ARG A 24 0.21 3.51 5.18
C ARG A 24 1.53 2.89 4.74
N ASP A 25 2.56 3.08 5.56
CA ASP A 25 3.83 2.33 5.49
C ASP A 25 4.09 1.61 6.81
N THR A 26 3.74 0.33 6.89
CA THR A 26 4.04 -0.49 8.08
C THR A 26 5.09 -1.57 7.80
N GLY A 27 5.92 -1.35 6.78
CA GLY A 27 6.91 -2.34 6.39
C GLY A 27 6.26 -3.57 5.76
N VAL A 28 5.41 -3.36 4.76
CA VAL A 28 4.74 -4.39 3.95
C VAL A 28 5.73 -5.43 3.44
N ARG A 29 5.48 -6.71 3.74
CA ARG A 29 6.29 -7.84 3.24
C ARG A 29 5.46 -8.91 2.53
N ARG A 30 4.15 -8.95 2.77
CA ARG A 30 3.23 -9.94 2.19
C ARG A 30 2.04 -9.26 1.54
N GLY A 31 1.42 -9.92 0.56
CA GLY A 31 0.19 -9.44 -0.06
C GLY A 31 -0.96 -9.22 0.95
N SER A 32 -1.02 -10.02 2.01
CA SER A 32 -1.98 -9.82 3.10
C SER A 32 -1.83 -8.50 3.84
N ASP A 33 -0.62 -7.95 3.93
CA ASP A 33 -0.39 -6.68 4.63
C ASP A 33 -0.97 -5.52 3.81
N VAL A 34 -0.82 -5.60 2.49
CA VAL A 34 -1.44 -4.67 1.54
C VAL A 34 -2.95 -4.73 1.65
N ILE A 35 -3.55 -5.91 1.53
CA ILE A 35 -5.01 -6.03 1.59
C ILE A 35 -5.56 -5.59 2.94
N LYS A 36 -4.88 -5.88 4.06
CA LYS A 36 -5.29 -5.39 5.38
C LYS A 36 -5.22 -3.86 5.45
N GLY A 37 -4.17 -3.23 4.93
CA GLY A 37 -4.06 -1.78 4.92
C GLY A 37 -5.17 -1.13 4.10
N LEU A 38 -5.45 -1.67 2.92
CA LEU A 38 -6.54 -1.20 2.07
C LEU A 38 -7.91 -1.43 2.72
N ALA A 39 -8.15 -2.58 3.35
CA ALA A 39 -9.38 -2.88 4.07
C ALA A 39 -9.58 -1.99 5.31
N LEU A 40 -8.47 -1.56 5.94
CA LEU A 40 -8.46 -0.54 6.98
C LEU A 40 -8.62 0.88 6.43
N GLY A 41 -8.89 1.05 5.13
CA GLY A 41 -9.24 2.33 4.53
C GLY A 41 -8.06 3.18 4.08
N ALA A 42 -6.84 2.63 3.98
CA ALA A 42 -5.73 3.33 3.34
C ALA A 42 -5.98 3.49 1.84
N ASP A 43 -5.75 4.69 1.32
CA ASP A 43 -5.85 4.99 -0.11
C ASP A 43 -4.63 4.46 -0.86
N VAL A 44 -3.47 4.49 -0.20
CA VAL A 44 -2.19 4.08 -0.78
C VAL A 44 -1.36 3.34 0.28
N ILE A 45 -0.75 2.24 -0.16
CA ILE A 45 0.15 1.43 0.66
C ILE A 45 1.58 1.57 0.13
N ALA A 46 2.49 1.96 1.02
CA ALA A 46 3.91 2.05 0.73
C ALA A 46 4.58 0.68 0.70
N VAL A 47 5.56 0.53 -0.19
CA VAL A 47 6.46 -0.62 -0.20
C VAL A 47 7.90 -0.14 -0.27
N GLY A 48 8.61 -0.18 0.86
CA GLY A 48 10.01 0.27 0.95
C GLY A 48 11.02 -0.87 0.95
N ARG A 49 11.26 -1.47 2.13
CA ARG A 49 12.42 -2.37 2.33
C ARG A 49 12.45 -3.60 1.42
N SER A 50 11.32 -4.19 1.09
CA SER A 50 11.24 -5.39 0.24
C SER A 50 11.73 -5.12 -1.19
N THR A 51 11.35 -3.98 -1.77
CA THR A 51 11.76 -3.57 -3.11
C THR A 51 13.20 -3.05 -3.11
N LEU A 52 13.60 -2.33 -2.06
CA LEU A 52 14.97 -1.84 -1.86
C LEU A 52 16.00 -2.99 -1.75
N TYR A 53 15.64 -4.13 -1.16
CA TYR A 53 16.57 -5.27 -1.10
C TYR A 53 16.80 -5.90 -2.48
N GLY A 54 15.77 -5.98 -3.32
CA GLY A 54 15.92 -6.39 -4.71
C GLY A 54 16.82 -5.42 -5.47
N LEU A 55 16.59 -4.11 -5.30
CA LEU A 55 17.41 -3.05 -5.88
C LEU A 55 18.88 -3.14 -5.42
N ALA A 56 19.12 -3.37 -4.15
CA ALA A 56 20.48 -3.49 -3.61
C ALA A 56 21.22 -4.75 -4.09
N ALA A 57 20.48 -5.84 -4.37
CA ALA A 57 21.07 -7.11 -4.78
C ALA A 57 21.52 -7.13 -6.24
N ALA A 58 20.74 -6.54 -7.16
CA ALA A 58 21.03 -6.60 -8.59
C ALA A 58 20.52 -5.37 -9.38
N GLY A 59 20.35 -4.23 -8.73
CA GLY A 59 19.75 -3.05 -9.37
C GLY A 59 18.30 -3.32 -9.79
N GLU A 60 17.89 -2.73 -10.91
CA GLU A 60 16.55 -2.91 -11.46
C GLU A 60 16.20 -4.40 -11.68
N ALA A 61 17.16 -5.20 -12.15
CA ALA A 61 16.98 -6.63 -12.40
C ALA A 61 16.66 -7.43 -11.11
N GLY A 62 16.99 -6.91 -9.93
CA GLY A 62 16.58 -7.50 -8.65
C GLY A 62 15.30 -6.87 -8.08
N ALA A 63 15.03 -5.60 -8.38
CA ALA A 63 13.83 -4.91 -7.93
C ALA A 63 12.55 -5.43 -8.61
N THR A 64 12.61 -5.69 -9.92
CA THR A 64 11.48 -6.21 -10.71
C THR A 64 10.93 -7.53 -10.16
N PRO A 65 11.73 -8.61 -9.99
CA PRO A 65 11.20 -9.86 -9.43
C PRO A 65 10.74 -9.71 -7.97
N ALA A 66 11.31 -8.80 -7.19
CA ALA A 66 10.83 -8.52 -5.84
C ALA A 66 9.42 -7.89 -5.84
N LEU A 67 9.13 -7.01 -6.80
CA LEU A 67 7.80 -6.45 -7.03
C LEU A 67 6.81 -7.51 -7.53
N GLU A 68 7.22 -8.35 -8.48
CA GLU A 68 6.39 -9.43 -9.03
C GLU A 68 5.97 -10.44 -7.95
N ILE A 69 6.89 -10.82 -7.05
CA ILE A 69 6.58 -11.70 -5.92
C ILE A 69 5.52 -11.07 -5.00
N LEU A 70 5.64 -9.77 -4.74
CA LEU A 70 4.67 -9.06 -3.92
C LEU A 70 3.30 -8.99 -4.62
N GLU A 71 3.27 -8.65 -5.91
CA GLU A 71 2.06 -8.61 -6.73
C GLU A 71 1.34 -9.95 -6.77
N GLU A 72 2.07 -11.04 -6.99
CA GLU A 72 1.53 -12.41 -6.96
C GLU A 72 0.97 -12.76 -5.58
N GLY A 73 1.66 -12.35 -4.51
CA GLY A 73 1.15 -12.50 -3.15
C GLY A 73 -0.16 -11.75 -2.91
N ILE A 74 -0.31 -10.54 -3.47
CA ILE A 74 -1.55 -9.76 -3.42
C ILE A 74 -2.65 -10.50 -4.17
N ARG A 75 -2.42 -10.90 -5.42
CA ARG A 75 -3.39 -11.64 -6.24
C ARG A 75 -3.85 -12.93 -5.57
N ARG A 76 -2.92 -13.70 -5.01
CA ARG A 76 -3.23 -14.93 -4.27
C ARG A 76 -4.10 -14.67 -3.05
N THR A 77 -3.77 -13.62 -2.30
CA THR A 77 -4.56 -13.22 -1.12
C THR A 77 -5.98 -12.81 -1.52
N MET A 78 -6.11 -12.02 -2.59
CA MET A 78 -7.39 -11.62 -3.16
C MET A 78 -8.21 -12.83 -3.61
N ALA A 79 -7.59 -13.77 -4.34
CA ALA A 79 -8.24 -14.99 -4.82
C ALA A 79 -8.79 -15.85 -3.67
N VAL A 80 -8.02 -16.06 -2.60
CA VAL A 80 -8.47 -16.83 -1.42
C VAL A 80 -9.63 -16.13 -0.70
N MET A 81 -9.67 -14.80 -0.71
CA MET A 81 -10.77 -14.02 -0.11
C MET A 81 -11.94 -13.78 -1.05
N GLY A 82 -11.90 -14.28 -2.30
CA GLY A 82 -12.94 -14.05 -3.30
C GLY A 82 -13.06 -12.59 -3.78
N ILE A 83 -11.99 -11.79 -3.63
CA ILE A 83 -11.95 -10.40 -4.06
C ILE A 83 -11.39 -10.35 -5.49
N ASN A 84 -12.16 -9.78 -6.43
CA ASN A 84 -11.74 -9.69 -7.83
C ASN A 84 -11.12 -8.34 -8.20
N TYR A 85 -11.49 -7.29 -7.47
CA TYR A 85 -10.95 -5.95 -7.64
C TYR A 85 -11.00 -5.20 -6.31
N PHE A 86 -10.07 -4.29 -6.11
CA PHE A 86 -10.13 -3.36 -4.99
C PHE A 86 -10.62 -2.02 -5.52
N ARG A 87 -11.73 -1.50 -4.97
CA ARG A 87 -12.22 -0.17 -5.31
C ARG A 87 -11.53 0.83 -4.39
N ASN A 88 -10.75 1.74 -4.97
CA ASN A 88 -10.30 2.91 -4.23
C ASN A 88 -11.52 3.80 -3.92
N LYS A 89 -11.54 4.45 -2.76
CA LYS A 89 -12.52 5.48 -2.45
C LYS A 89 -12.21 6.67 -3.36
N SER A 90 -12.80 6.73 -4.57
CA SER A 90 -12.74 7.96 -5.35
C SER A 90 -13.43 9.04 -4.53
N GLY A 91 -12.74 10.16 -4.27
CA GLY A 91 -13.21 11.26 -3.44
C GLY A 91 -14.72 11.45 -3.53
N SER A 92 -15.41 10.98 -2.50
CA SER A 92 -16.83 11.19 -2.28
C SER A 92 -16.95 12.47 -1.47
N HIS A 93 -16.82 13.58 -2.18
CA HIS A 93 -17.40 14.86 -1.78
C HIS A 93 -18.39 15.28 -2.86
#